data_AF-A0A3D5IVZ7-F1
#
_entry.id   AF-A0A3D5IVZ7-F1
#
_cell.length_a   1.000
_cell.length_b   1.000
_cell.length_c   1.000
_cell.angle_alpha   90.00
_cell.angle_beta   90.00
_cell.angle_gamma   90.00
#
_symmetry.space_group_name_H-M   'P 1'
#
loop_
_entity.id
_entity.type
_entity.pdbx_description
1 polymer ?
#
loop_
_entity_poly.entity_id
_entity_poly.type
_entity_poly.pdbx_seq_one_letter_code
_entity_poly.pdbx_strand_id
1 'polypeptide(L)'
;EEEQTEPEKTAEQTNSKPQTHRAFDQNNKAREANFDKKLNDIFQKNSASQTETSDNSESNSSGDYAVGKPGKKPQKQSDGDNSNTATSTKRGSLKNSSISFNLKGRTAVNIPNPIYTCSISGKIVINIKVNESGRVIATSFNEASSSTDNKCLVENALLYASEAVFSELAGRDNQPGTITYQFKP
;
A
#
# COMPACT_ATOMS: atom_id res chain seq x y z
N GLU A 1 -57.67 30.86 9.45
CA GLU A 1 -58.22 29.57 9.91
C GLU A 1 -57.17 28.49 9.69
N GLU A 2 -56.50 28.10 10.78
CA GLU A 2 -56.85 26.97 11.69
C GLU A 2 -56.19 25.70 11.16
N GLU A 3 -54.99 25.31 11.62
CA GLU A 3 -54.61 24.70 12.91
C GLU A 3 -55.31 23.35 13.19
N GLN A 4 -54.47 22.33 13.46
CA GLN A 4 -54.62 21.23 14.45
C GLN A 4 -54.04 19.91 13.89
N THR A 5 -52.81 19.55 14.26
CA THR A 5 -52.37 18.75 15.43
C THR A 5 -52.46 17.24 15.26
N GLU A 6 -51.31 16.63 15.53
CA GLU A 6 -50.99 15.20 15.69
C GLU A 6 -51.76 14.59 16.89
N PRO A 7 -51.83 13.25 17.01
CA PRO A 7 -50.87 12.63 17.92
C PRO A 7 -50.38 11.21 17.58
N GLU A 8 -49.12 11.03 17.95
CA GLU A 8 -48.41 9.82 18.36
C GLU A 8 -49.25 8.80 19.16
N LYS A 9 -49.09 7.50 18.86
CA LYS A 9 -49.42 6.40 19.78
C LYS A 9 -48.35 5.30 19.76
N THR A 10 -47.39 5.49 20.66
CA THR A 10 -46.86 4.54 21.65
C THR A 10 -46.97 3.03 21.39
N ALA A 11 -45.77 2.44 21.24
CA ALA A 11 -45.27 1.18 21.79
C ALA A 11 -46.25 0.08 22.26
N GLU A 12 -46.06 -1.12 21.69
CA GLU A 12 -46.14 -2.37 22.46
C GLU A 12 -44.93 -3.27 22.15
N GLN A 13 -44.01 -3.29 23.12
CA GLN A 13 -42.91 -4.23 23.21
C GLN A 13 -43.47 -5.59 23.64
N THR A 14 -43.60 -6.54 22.71
CA THR A 14 -43.80 -7.94 23.10
C THR A 14 -42.46 -8.53 23.54
N ASN A 15 -42.31 -8.61 24.85
CA ASN A 15 -41.27 -9.31 25.59
C ASN A 15 -41.22 -10.80 25.20
N SER A 16 -40.35 -11.15 24.24
CA SER A 16 -39.89 -12.53 24.07
C SER A 16 -38.37 -12.56 24.19
N LYS A 17 -37.88 -12.89 25.39
CA LYS A 17 -36.46 -13.20 25.60
C LYS A 17 -36.06 -14.33 24.63
N PRO A 18 -35.14 -14.12 23.66
CA PRO A 18 -34.70 -15.22 22.82
C PRO A 18 -33.79 -16.14 23.65
N GLN A 19 -34.26 -17.35 23.94
CA GLN A 19 -33.42 -18.45 24.44
C GLN A 19 -32.48 -18.93 23.32
N THR A 20 -31.48 -18.14 22.95
CA THR A 20 -30.53 -18.48 21.88
C THR A 20 -29.08 -18.67 22.34
N HIS A 21 -28.80 -18.56 23.65
CA HIS A 21 -27.41 -18.61 24.14
C HIS A 21 -26.79 -20.01 24.16
N ARG A 22 -27.57 -21.10 24.22
CA ARG A 22 -26.99 -22.46 24.31
C ARG A 22 -26.33 -22.97 23.03
N ALA A 23 -26.78 -22.52 21.85
CA ALA A 23 -26.20 -22.94 20.58
C ALA A 23 -24.88 -22.20 20.27
N PHE A 24 -24.72 -20.97 20.78
CA PHE A 24 -23.50 -20.18 20.62
C PHE A 24 -22.33 -20.76 21.42
N ASP A 25 -22.58 -21.13 22.68
CA ASP A 25 -21.54 -21.66 23.60
C ASP A 25 -20.97 -23.01 23.12
N GLN A 26 -21.80 -23.88 22.54
CA GLN A 26 -21.36 -25.16 22.00
C GLN A 26 -20.46 -25.00 20.77
N ASN A 27 -20.74 -24.02 19.91
CA ASN A 27 -19.94 -23.75 18.72
C ASN A 27 -18.59 -23.11 19.08
N ASN A 28 -18.56 -22.20 20.07
CA ASN A 28 -17.31 -21.60 20.53
C ASN A 28 -16.34 -22.64 21.10
N LYS A 29 -16.81 -23.57 21.96
CA LYS A 29 -15.95 -24.60 22.54
C LYS A 29 -15.34 -25.54 21.49
N ALA A 30 -16.09 -25.87 20.44
CA ALA A 30 -15.59 -26.67 19.33
C ALA A 30 -14.56 -25.91 18.48
N ARG A 31 -14.73 -24.60 18.27
CA ARG A 31 -13.78 -23.77 17.51
C ARG A 31 -12.47 -23.56 18.26
N GLU A 32 -12.52 -23.31 19.57
CA GLU A 32 -11.33 -23.15 20.43
C GLU A 32 -10.46 -24.42 20.42
N ALA A 33 -11.06 -25.58 20.63
CA ALA A 33 -10.33 -26.85 20.63
C ALA A 33 -9.65 -27.18 19.29
N ASN A 34 -10.20 -26.73 18.16
CA ASN A 34 -9.59 -26.91 16.84
C ASN A 34 -8.46 -25.90 16.59
N PHE A 35 -8.58 -24.69 17.13
CA PHE A 35 -7.56 -23.64 16.99
C PHE A 35 -6.29 -23.99 17.77
N ASP A 36 -6.42 -24.47 19.00
CA ASP A 36 -5.28 -24.86 19.86
C ASP A 36 -4.46 -26.01 19.26
N LYS A 37 -5.14 -27.01 18.68
CA LYS A 37 -4.47 -28.12 17.97
C LYS A 37 -3.64 -27.63 16.78
N LYS A 38 -4.17 -26.65 16.03
CA LYS A 38 -3.49 -26.10 14.85
C LYS A 38 -2.28 -25.24 15.25
N LEU A 39 -2.37 -24.48 16.34
CA LEU A 39 -1.24 -23.72 16.87
C LEU A 39 -0.09 -24.62 17.33
N ASN A 40 -0.40 -25.72 18.03
CA ASN A 40 0.62 -26.64 18.51
C ASN A 40 1.37 -27.35 17.35
N ASP A 41 0.66 -27.72 16.27
CA ASP A 41 1.27 -28.29 15.06
C ASP A 41 2.24 -27.31 14.37
N ILE A 42 1.90 -26.01 14.33
CA ILE A 42 2.78 -24.97 13.76
C ILE A 42 4.03 -24.79 14.63
N PHE A 43 3.89 -24.76 15.95
CA PHE A 43 5.03 -24.63 16.87
C PHE A 43 5.98 -25.82 16.74
N GLN A 44 5.48 -27.05 16.71
CA GLN A 44 6.33 -28.24 16.57
C GLN A 44 7.08 -28.30 15.23
N LYS A 45 6.44 -27.90 14.12
CA LYS A 45 7.10 -27.82 12.81
C LYS A 45 8.24 -26.80 12.77
N ASN A 46 8.07 -25.66 13.43
CA ASN A 46 9.09 -24.62 13.49
C ASN A 46 10.26 -25.02 14.40
N SER A 47 9.98 -25.71 15.52
CA SER A 47 11.04 -26.19 16.43
C SER A 47 11.89 -27.31 15.83
N ALA A 48 11.32 -28.18 14.99
CA ALA A 48 12.06 -29.24 14.30
C ALA A 48 12.92 -28.75 13.13
N SER A 49 12.73 -27.50 12.67
CA SER A 49 13.46 -26.92 11.54
C SER A 49 14.68 -26.07 11.95
N GLN A 50 15.01 -26.00 13.25
CA GLN A 50 16.01 -25.06 13.79
C GLN A 50 17.22 -25.74 14.46
N THR A 51 17.44 -27.04 14.25
CA THR A 51 18.56 -27.80 14.85
C THR A 51 19.65 -28.24 13.88
N GLU A 52 19.66 -27.77 12.62
CA GLU A 52 20.64 -28.23 11.61
C GLU A 52 21.36 -27.08 10.89
N THR A 53 21.95 -26.13 11.62
CA THR A 53 23.05 -25.31 11.08
C THR A 53 23.93 -24.77 12.22
N SER A 54 24.87 -25.59 12.70
CA SER A 54 26.04 -25.15 13.45
C SER A 54 27.17 -26.14 13.16
N ASP A 55 28.39 -25.62 13.02
CA ASP A 55 29.67 -26.29 12.75
C ASP A 55 30.02 -26.63 11.28
N ASN A 56 30.98 -25.92 10.68
CA ASN A 56 32.39 -26.28 10.86
C ASN A 56 33.36 -25.35 10.08
N SER A 57 34.33 -24.85 10.85
CA SER A 57 35.71 -24.41 10.60
C SER A 57 36.33 -24.38 9.19
N GLU A 58 37.14 -23.33 9.04
CA GLU A 58 38.31 -23.13 8.18
C GLU A 58 39.08 -24.39 7.76
N SER A 59 39.53 -24.42 6.49
CA SER A 59 40.85 -24.97 6.15
C SER A 59 41.34 -24.44 4.81
N ASN A 60 42.51 -23.81 4.83
CA ASN A 60 43.32 -23.45 3.69
C ASN A 60 43.92 -24.73 3.07
N SER A 61 43.79 -24.92 1.76
CA SER A 61 44.72 -25.76 1.01
C SER A 61 44.89 -25.26 -0.41
N SER A 62 46.13 -24.88 -0.68
CA SER A 62 46.69 -24.42 -1.94
C SER A 62 46.49 -25.41 -3.08
N GLY A 63 46.21 -24.87 -4.27
CA GLY A 63 46.21 -25.60 -5.54
C GLY A 63 46.48 -24.61 -6.67
N ASP A 64 47.75 -24.39 -6.94
CA ASP A 64 48.29 -23.58 -8.04
C ASP A 64 48.08 -24.31 -9.39
N TYR A 65 47.42 -23.64 -10.35
CA TYR A 65 47.67 -23.80 -11.78
C TYR A 65 47.39 -22.46 -12.48
N ALA A 66 48.46 -21.79 -12.89
CA ALA A 66 48.42 -20.56 -13.66
C ALA A 66 48.13 -20.81 -15.15
N VAL A 67 47.12 -20.13 -15.72
CA VAL A 67 47.06 -19.81 -17.15
C VAL A 67 46.51 -18.39 -17.36
N GLY A 68 47.39 -17.49 -17.79
CA GLY A 68 47.11 -16.66 -18.98
C GLY A 68 46.30 -15.36 -18.85
N LYS A 69 47.05 -14.28 -18.60
CA LYS A 69 46.96 -12.94 -19.25
C LYS A 69 45.99 -11.86 -18.70
N PRO A 70 46.41 -10.58 -18.75
CA PRO A 70 45.88 -9.47 -17.95
C PRO A 70 45.04 -8.48 -18.76
N GLY A 71 44.17 -7.71 -18.10
CA GLY A 71 43.46 -6.61 -18.74
C GLY A 71 42.60 -5.79 -17.78
N LYS A 72 43.19 -4.74 -17.21
CA LYS A 72 42.61 -3.79 -16.27
C LYS A 72 41.42 -3.00 -16.87
N LYS A 73 40.35 -2.82 -16.08
CA LYS A 73 39.83 -1.54 -15.53
C LYS A 73 38.32 -1.67 -15.21
N PRO A 74 37.86 -1.46 -13.97
CA PRO A 74 36.44 -1.20 -13.72
C PRO A 74 36.11 0.18 -14.32
N GLN A 75 35.09 0.23 -15.17
CA GLN A 75 34.58 1.50 -15.68
C GLN A 75 34.05 2.32 -14.50
N LYS A 76 34.61 3.52 -14.36
CA LYS A 76 34.11 4.59 -13.49
C LYS A 76 32.60 4.70 -13.71
N GLN A 77 31.83 4.49 -12.65
CA GLN A 77 30.46 5.00 -12.60
C GLN A 77 30.56 6.51 -12.81
N SER A 78 29.87 7.00 -13.83
CA SER A 78 29.69 8.42 -14.07
C SER A 78 28.97 8.99 -12.86
N ASP A 79 29.63 9.89 -12.12
CA ASP A 79 28.99 10.81 -11.19
C ASP A 79 28.14 11.78 -12.02
N GLY A 80 26.97 11.28 -12.46
CA GLY A 80 25.90 12.09 -13.01
C GLY A 80 25.37 12.96 -11.89
N ASP A 81 25.68 14.24 -12.00
CA ASP A 81 25.17 15.37 -11.23
C ASP A 81 23.71 15.15 -10.78
N ASN A 82 23.53 14.66 -9.55
CA ASN A 82 22.23 14.46 -8.92
C ASN A 82 21.70 15.82 -8.48
N SER A 83 21.33 16.66 -9.45
CA SER A 83 20.35 17.71 -9.21
C SER A 83 19.07 17.02 -8.76
N ASN A 84 18.82 17.10 -7.45
CA ASN A 84 17.81 16.35 -6.71
C ASN A 84 16.39 16.68 -7.19
N THR A 85 15.97 16.05 -8.29
CA THR A 85 14.57 15.86 -8.65
C THR A 85 14.18 14.47 -8.16
N ALA A 86 14.12 14.30 -6.83
CA ALA A 86 13.70 13.07 -6.18
C ALA A 86 12.26 12.69 -6.60
N THR A 87 12.13 12.04 -7.75
CA THR A 87 10.92 11.36 -8.19
C THR A 87 10.85 10.09 -7.36
N SER A 88 10.31 10.20 -6.14
CA SER A 88 10.20 9.05 -5.24
C SER A 88 9.19 8.07 -5.82
N THR A 89 9.72 6.97 -6.38
CA THR A 89 8.93 5.87 -6.92
C THR A 89 8.70 4.88 -5.78
N LYS A 90 7.54 4.95 -5.11
CA LYS A 90 7.12 3.91 -4.17
C LYS A 90 6.68 2.69 -4.98
N ARG A 91 7.56 1.69 -5.12
CA ARG A 91 7.18 0.37 -5.63
C ARG A 91 6.42 -0.38 -4.53
N GLY A 92 5.10 -0.21 -4.49
CA GLY A 92 4.23 -1.06 -3.66
C GLY A 92 4.31 -2.51 -4.14
N SER A 93 4.44 -3.46 -3.22
CA SER A 93 4.50 -4.91 -3.49
C SER A 93 3.13 -5.51 -3.88
N LEU A 94 2.45 -4.88 -4.83
CA LEU A 94 1.31 -5.44 -5.55
C LEU A 94 1.75 -5.46 -7.02
N LYS A 95 1.86 -6.67 -7.59
CA LYS A 95 2.45 -6.91 -8.93
C LYS A 95 1.74 -6.13 -10.06
N ASN A 96 0.61 -5.52 -9.74
CA ASN A 96 -0.42 -5.07 -10.66
C ASN A 96 -0.51 -3.54 -10.74
N SER A 97 0.16 -2.75 -9.88
CA SER A 97 0.10 -1.28 -10.01
C SER A 97 1.35 -0.59 -9.49
N SER A 98 1.76 0.48 -10.17
CA SER A 98 2.92 1.31 -9.77
C SER A 98 2.50 2.76 -9.60
N ILE A 99 3.09 3.43 -8.61
CA ILE A 99 2.84 4.83 -8.30
C ILE A 99 4.15 5.61 -8.41
N SER A 100 4.09 6.76 -9.07
CA SER A 100 5.15 7.76 -9.04
C SER A 100 4.54 9.14 -8.87
N PHE A 101 5.31 10.10 -8.39
CA PHE A 101 4.84 11.48 -8.26
C PHE A 101 5.97 12.46 -8.55
N ASN A 102 5.59 13.70 -8.88
CA ASN A 102 6.49 14.81 -9.04
C ASN A 102 6.01 15.99 -8.18
N LEU A 103 6.75 16.24 -7.09
CA LEU A 103 6.48 17.33 -6.17
C LEU A 103 7.81 17.86 -5.62
N LYS A 104 8.21 19.05 -6.08
CA LYS A 104 9.55 19.58 -5.81
C LYS A 104 9.79 19.81 -4.32
N GLY A 105 10.87 19.24 -3.79
CA GLY A 105 11.31 19.46 -2.40
C GLY A 105 10.42 18.80 -1.35
N ARG A 106 9.55 17.86 -1.73
CA ARG A 106 8.76 17.05 -0.80
C ARG A 106 8.93 15.57 -1.11
N THR A 107 8.81 14.74 -0.09
CA THR A 107 8.83 13.27 -0.20
C THR A 107 7.46 12.71 0.11
N ALA A 108 7.17 11.48 -0.35
CA ALA A 108 5.93 10.79 -0.03
C ALA A 108 6.02 10.18 1.37
N VAL A 109 5.18 10.68 2.28
CA VAL A 109 5.00 10.10 3.62
C VAL A 109 4.09 8.88 3.50
N ASN A 110 2.92 9.06 2.90
CA ASN A 110 1.96 8.00 2.64
C ASN A 110 1.25 8.25 1.31
N ILE A 111 1.31 7.29 0.39
CA ILE A 111 0.44 7.30 -0.79
C ILE A 111 -0.24 5.94 -0.81
N PRO A 112 -1.57 5.87 -0.65
CA PRO A 112 -2.28 4.60 -0.62
C PRO A 112 -2.07 3.88 -1.94
N ASN A 113 -1.84 2.57 -1.86
CA ASN A 113 -1.68 1.76 -3.05
C ASN A 113 -3.06 1.58 -3.71
N PRO A 114 -3.24 1.94 -4.99
CA PRO A 114 -4.52 1.76 -5.64
C PRO A 114 -4.95 0.30 -5.63
N ILE A 115 -6.20 0.07 -5.27
CA ILE A 115 -6.85 -1.23 -5.47
C ILE A 115 -7.34 -1.23 -6.92
N TYR A 116 -6.87 -2.22 -7.67
CA TYR A 116 -7.31 -2.40 -9.04
C TYR A 116 -8.66 -3.12 -9.07
N THR A 117 -9.72 -2.38 -9.38
CA THR A 117 -11.10 -2.89 -9.50
C THR A 117 -11.65 -2.84 -10.92
N CYS A 118 -11.00 -2.11 -11.83
CA CYS A 118 -11.43 -1.92 -13.21
C CYS A 118 -10.91 -3.07 -14.11
N SER A 119 -11.60 -3.41 -15.19
CA SER A 119 -11.18 -4.49 -16.11
C SER A 119 -10.14 -4.05 -17.17
N ILE A 120 -9.66 -2.80 -17.10
CA ILE A 120 -8.85 -2.17 -18.15
C ILE A 120 -7.54 -1.66 -17.54
N SER A 121 -6.43 -1.81 -18.26
CA SER A 121 -5.12 -1.28 -17.86
C SER A 121 -4.90 0.13 -18.39
N GLY A 122 -4.15 0.95 -17.68
CA GLY A 122 -3.86 2.30 -18.15
C GLY A 122 -2.97 3.11 -17.22
N LYS A 123 -2.40 4.18 -17.78
CA LYS A 123 -1.68 5.22 -17.05
C LYS A 123 -2.62 6.40 -16.82
N ILE A 124 -2.88 6.73 -15.57
CA ILE A 124 -3.66 7.90 -15.17
C ILE A 124 -2.74 8.89 -14.47
N VAL A 125 -2.75 10.15 -14.90
CA VAL A 125 -2.00 11.24 -14.29
C VAL A 125 -2.98 12.22 -13.67
N ILE A 126 -2.80 12.49 -12.38
CA ILE A 126 -3.60 13.42 -11.59
C ILE A 126 -2.73 14.62 -11.23
N ASN A 127 -3.20 15.82 -11.54
CA ASN A 127 -2.62 17.05 -11.01
C ASN A 127 -3.10 17.24 -9.57
N ILE A 128 -2.19 17.59 -8.68
CA ILE A 128 -2.47 17.80 -7.26
C ILE A 128 -2.04 19.20 -6.82
N LYS A 129 -2.68 19.72 -5.78
CA LYS A 129 -2.18 20.86 -5.00
C LYS A 129 -2.02 20.44 -3.54
N VAL A 130 -0.89 20.77 -2.93
CA VAL A 130 -0.51 20.31 -1.59
C VAL A 130 -0.29 21.51 -0.67
N ASN A 131 -0.85 21.46 0.54
CA ASN A 131 -0.68 22.51 1.54
C ASN A 131 0.63 22.37 2.33
N GLU A 132 0.95 23.34 3.19
CA GLU A 132 2.18 23.32 4.00
C GLU A 132 2.33 22.04 4.83
N SER A 133 1.23 21.55 5.43
CA SER A 133 1.19 20.29 6.20
C SER A 133 1.37 19.01 5.38
N GLY A 134 1.51 19.11 4.04
CA GLY A 134 1.72 17.95 3.18
C GLY A 134 0.44 17.22 2.76
N ARG A 135 -0.74 17.77 3.06
CA ARG A 135 -2.03 17.21 2.63
C ARG A 135 -2.42 17.73 1.25
N VAL A 136 -2.98 16.85 0.44
CA VAL A 136 -3.56 17.22 -0.85
C VAL A 136 -4.88 17.98 -0.61
N ILE A 137 -4.98 19.18 -1.16
CA ILE A 137 -6.17 20.07 -1.02
C ILE A 137 -7.00 20.16 -2.30
N ALA A 138 -6.42 19.78 -3.44
CA ALA A 138 -7.13 19.74 -4.71
C ALA A 138 -6.53 18.67 -5.62
N THR A 139 -7.39 18.01 -6.38
CA THR A 139 -7.03 17.01 -7.40
C THR A 139 -7.76 17.31 -8.70
N SER A 140 -7.14 16.99 -9.84
CA SER A 140 -7.79 17.08 -11.15
C SER A 140 -7.17 16.10 -12.14
N PHE A 141 -8.00 15.52 -13.00
CA PHE A 141 -7.54 14.59 -14.03
C PHE A 141 -6.77 15.35 -15.12
N ASN A 142 -5.59 14.83 -15.48
CA ASN A 142 -4.78 15.34 -16.59
C ASN A 142 -4.95 14.44 -17.80
N GLU A 143 -5.91 14.77 -18.66
CA GLU A 143 -6.21 13.99 -19.87
C GLU A 143 -5.01 13.93 -20.81
N ALA A 144 -4.34 15.06 -21.03
CA ALA A 144 -3.21 15.18 -21.94
C ALA A 144 -2.00 14.28 -21.57
N SER A 145 -1.82 13.99 -20.29
CA SER A 145 -0.71 13.15 -19.79
C SER A 145 -1.13 11.71 -19.49
N SER A 146 -2.43 11.40 -19.55
CA SER A 146 -3.00 10.09 -19.30
C SER A 146 -3.10 9.27 -20.59
N SER A 147 -3.13 7.95 -20.48
CA SER A 147 -3.27 7.05 -21.63
C SER A 147 -4.71 6.63 -21.90
N THR A 148 -5.63 6.92 -20.97
CA THR A 148 -7.05 6.59 -21.07
C THR A 148 -7.84 7.55 -20.19
N ASP A 149 -9.08 7.79 -20.60
CA ASP A 149 -10.12 8.58 -19.94
C ASP A 149 -11.17 7.67 -19.27
N ASN A 150 -10.87 6.37 -19.10
CA ASN A 150 -11.79 5.43 -18.50
C ASN A 150 -12.20 5.88 -17.09
N LYS A 151 -13.50 6.14 -16.91
CA LYS A 151 -14.07 6.72 -15.69
C LYS A 151 -13.71 5.94 -14.43
N CYS A 152 -13.75 4.61 -14.47
CA CYS A 152 -13.41 3.77 -13.32
C CYS A 152 -11.96 4.01 -12.87
N LEU A 153 -11.01 4.07 -13.80
CA LEU A 153 -9.60 4.33 -13.44
C LEU A 153 -9.40 5.76 -12.96
N VAL A 154 -10.06 6.73 -13.58
CA VAL A 154 -9.96 8.15 -13.23
C VAL A 154 -10.51 8.42 -11.83
N GLU A 155 -11.70 7.90 -11.50
CA GLU A 155 -12.33 8.07 -10.18
C GLU A 155 -11.47 7.49 -9.06
N ASN A 156 -10.98 6.25 -9.25
CA ASN A 156 -10.08 5.62 -8.28
C ASN A 156 -8.77 6.42 -8.12
N ALA A 157 -8.16 6.87 -9.22
CA ALA A 157 -6.94 7.67 -9.15
C ALA A 157 -7.15 9.01 -8.43
N LEU A 158 -8.29 9.68 -8.65
CA LEU A 158 -8.65 10.92 -7.94
C LEU A 158 -8.83 10.68 -6.44
N LEU A 159 -9.48 9.58 -6.06
CA LEU A 159 -9.67 9.19 -4.66
C LEU A 159 -8.31 8.96 -3.98
N TYR A 160 -7.47 8.08 -4.52
CA TYR A 160 -6.15 7.79 -3.95
C TYR A 160 -5.23 9.01 -3.93
N ALA A 161 -5.34 9.91 -4.90
CA ALA A 161 -4.58 11.14 -4.92
C ALA A 161 -5.01 12.09 -3.80
N SER A 162 -6.31 12.14 -3.46
CA SER A 162 -6.82 13.00 -2.39
C SER A 162 -6.38 12.53 -1.00
N GLU A 163 -6.16 11.23 -0.82
CA GLU A 163 -5.71 10.62 0.43
C GLU A 163 -4.17 10.64 0.60
N ALA A 164 -3.44 11.08 -0.42
CA ALA A 164 -1.98 11.14 -0.38
C ALA A 164 -1.49 12.20 0.63
N VAL A 165 -0.40 11.84 1.34
CA VAL A 165 0.27 12.67 2.33
C VAL A 165 1.75 12.76 1.98
N PHE A 166 2.25 13.98 1.91
CA PHE A 166 3.63 14.33 1.63
C PHE A 166 4.31 14.93 2.86
N SER A 167 5.63 15.10 2.79
CA SER A 167 6.37 15.78 3.85
C SER A 167 5.91 17.23 3.98
N GLU A 168 5.94 17.74 5.21
CA GLU A 168 5.68 19.15 5.50
C GLU A 168 6.76 20.04 4.87
N LEU A 169 6.36 21.23 4.43
CA LEU A 169 7.27 22.24 3.91
C LEU A 169 6.70 23.63 4.19
N ALA A 170 7.28 24.32 5.17
CA ALA A 170 6.86 25.64 5.60
C ALA A 170 6.97 26.68 4.47
N GLY A 171 5.99 27.60 4.39
CA GLY A 171 5.95 28.65 3.38
C GLY A 171 5.58 28.18 1.98
N ARG A 172 5.16 26.92 1.81
CA ARG A 172 4.74 26.33 0.53
C ARG A 172 3.32 25.80 0.58
N ASP A 173 2.37 26.71 0.81
CA ASP A 173 0.97 26.39 0.64
C ASP A 173 0.59 26.27 -0.85
N ASN A 174 -0.43 25.47 -1.16
CA ASN A 174 -1.00 25.32 -2.49
C ASN A 174 0.01 24.92 -3.60
N GLN A 175 1.04 24.14 -3.25
CA GLN A 175 2.10 23.73 -4.17
C GLN A 175 1.57 22.79 -5.26
N PRO A 176 1.75 23.10 -6.56
CA PRO A 176 1.34 22.21 -7.65
C PRO A 176 2.30 21.02 -7.81
N GLY A 177 1.75 19.87 -8.15
CA GLY A 177 2.49 18.66 -8.49
C GLY A 177 1.63 17.67 -9.27
N THR A 178 2.18 16.48 -9.51
CA THR A 178 1.45 15.39 -10.17
C THR A 178 1.67 14.05 -9.47
N ILE A 179 0.67 13.17 -9.54
CA ILE A 179 0.77 11.75 -9.18
C ILE A 179 0.39 10.94 -10.42
N THR A 180 1.19 9.94 -10.73
CA THR A 180 0.98 9.00 -11.84
C THR A 180 0.69 7.62 -11.27
N TYR A 181 -0.47 7.08 -11.66
CA TYR A 181 -0.89 5.72 -11.38
C TYR A 181 -0.76 4.89 -12.65
N GLN A 182 -0.03 3.79 -12.59
CA GLN A 182 0.06 2.81 -13.65
C GLN A 182 -0.70 1.56 -13.22
N PHE A 183 -1.89 1.39 -13.77
CA PHE A 183 -2.73 0.21 -13.56
C PHE A 183 -2.36 -0.86 -14.58
N LYS A 184 -1.93 -2.02 -14.08
CA LYS A 184 -1.62 -3.21 -14.86
C LYS A 184 -2.54 -4.36 -14.41
N PRO A 185 -2.95 -5.23 -15.33
CA PRO A 185 -3.71 -6.42 -14.99
C PRO A 185 -2.83 -7.45 -14.26
#